data_AF-A0A2S5X7G5-F1
#
_entry.id   AF-A0A2S5X7G5-F1
#
_cell.length_a   1.000
_cell.length_b   1.000
_cell.length_c   1.000
_cell.angle_alpha   90.00
_cell.angle_beta   90.00
_cell.angle_gamma   90.00
#
_symmetry.space_group_name_H-M   'P 1'
#
loop_
_entity.id
_entity.type
_entity.pdbx_description
1 polymer ?
#
loop_
_entity_poly.entity_id
_entity_poly.type
_entity_poly.pdbx_seq_one_letter_code
_entity_poly.pdbx_strand_id
1 'polypeptide(L)' 'MKHATAWSVEQLGGGILDWRTPSGKACTDRPEHHDVYFTPNDDYLTPGESSPANGGTSPPAAEPPDTRPADEAPF' A
#
# COMPACT_ATOMS: atom_id res chain seq x y z
N MET A 1 -5.36 5.79 46.94
CA MET A 1 -5.06 6.51 45.67
C MET A 1 -5.59 5.67 44.53
N LYS A 2 -6.55 6.15 43.71
CA LYS A 2 -7.03 5.38 42.55
C LYS A 2 -5.98 5.55 41.46
N HIS A 3 -5.28 4.48 41.10
CA HIS A 3 -4.30 4.49 40.01
C HIS A 3 -5.04 4.74 38.69
N ALA A 4 -5.07 5.99 38.24
CA ALA A 4 -5.56 6.34 36.91
C ALA A 4 -4.35 6.27 35.98
N THR A 5 -4.11 5.11 35.38
CA THR A 5 -3.20 5.05 34.23
C THR A 5 -3.95 5.60 33.02
N ALA A 6 -3.35 6.57 32.34
CA ALA A 6 -3.96 7.20 31.17
C ALA A 6 -3.78 6.32 29.92
N TRP A 7 -4.66 6.51 28.94
CA TRP A 7 -4.47 5.99 27.59
C TRP A 7 -3.34 6.77 26.90
N SER A 8 -2.57 6.13 26.03
CA SER A 8 -1.63 6.82 25.14
C SER A 8 -1.89 6.48 23.68
N VAL A 9 -1.50 7.40 22.78
CA VAL A 9 -1.74 7.29 21.34
C VAL A 9 -0.47 7.65 20.60
N GLU A 10 -0.04 6.80 19.67
CA GLU A 10 1.10 7.03 18.78
C GLU A 10 0.67 6.90 17.32
N GLN A 11 1.13 7.79 16.45
CA GLN A 11 0.85 7.74 15.02
C GLN A 11 2.00 7.06 14.29
N LEU A 12 1.74 5.93 13.62
CA LEU A 12 2.77 5.09 13.00
C LEU A 12 3.04 5.43 11.51
N GLY A 13 2.21 6.28 10.90
CA GLY A 13 2.26 6.61 9.47
C GLY A 13 1.12 5.95 8.67
N GLY A 14 0.88 6.42 7.44
CA GLY A 14 -0.20 5.89 6.60
C GLY A 14 -1.61 6.04 7.18
N GLY A 15 -1.81 6.99 8.09
CA GLY A 15 -3.08 7.19 8.80
C GLY A 15 -3.35 6.20 9.94
N ILE A 16 -2.37 5.35 10.29
CA ILE A 16 -2.53 4.34 11.34
C ILE A 16 -2.27 4.95 12.72
N LEU A 17 -3.17 4.66 13.67
CA LEU A 17 -3.06 5.05 15.08
C LEU A 17 -2.87 3.81 15.96
N ASP A 18 -1.84 3.82 16.80
CA ASP A 18 -1.65 2.84 17.85
C ASP A 18 -2.13 3.39 19.19
N TRP A 19 -3.16 2.76 19.74
CA TRP A 19 -3.73 3.13 21.03
C TRP A 19 -3.23 2.15 22.08
N ARG A 20 -2.68 2.66 23.18
CA ARG A 20 -2.28 1.84 24.32
C ARG A 20 -3.26 2.02 25.45
N THR A 21 -3.84 0.90 25.88
CA THR A 21 -4.71 0.88 27.05
C THR A 21 -3.89 1.20 28.30
N PRO A 22 -4.56 1.66 29.38
CA PRO A 22 -3.95 1.79 30.70
C PRO A 22 -3.25 0.52 31.22
N SER A 23 -3.63 -0.65 30.70
CA SER A 23 -3.04 -1.96 31.02
C SER A 23 -1.88 -2.36 30.10
N GLY A 24 -1.49 -1.52 29.14
CA GLY A 24 -0.38 -1.75 28.22
C GLY A 24 -0.72 -2.63 27.01
N LYS A 25 -2.00 -2.83 26.68
CA LYS A 25 -2.40 -3.53 25.45
C LYS A 25 -2.43 -2.55 24.29
N ALA A 26 -1.89 -2.96 23.15
CA ALA A 26 -1.98 -2.19 21.90
C ALA A 26 -3.30 -2.50 21.18
N CYS A 27 -3.97 -1.47 20.70
CA CYS A 27 -5.13 -1.52 19.84
C CYS A 27 -4.82 -0.63 18.64
N THR A 28 -4.59 -1.23 17.47
CA THR A 28 -4.24 -0.49 16.27
C THR A 28 -5.50 -0.20 15.45
N ASP A 29 -5.76 1.07 15.18
CA ASP A 29 -6.77 1.50 14.22
C ASP A 29 -6.13 1.54 12.84
N ARG A 30 -6.47 0.55 12.01
CA ARG A 30 -5.97 0.42 10.64
C ARG A 30 -7.12 0.73 9.70
N PRO A 31 -7.24 1.97 9.19
CA PRO A 31 -8.30 2.31 8.24
C PRO A 31 -8.22 1.40 7.02
N GLU A 32 -9.37 1.07 6.45
CA GLU A 32 -9.42 0.31 5.21
C GLU A 32 -8.65 1.08 4.13
N HIS A 33 -7.81 0.38 3.38
CA HIS A 33 -7.04 1.00 2.32
C HIS A 33 -8.01 1.37 1.19
N HIS A 34 -8.36 2.65 1.11
CA HIS A 34 -9.10 3.17 -0.03
C HIS A 34 -8.14 3.27 -1.21
N ASP A 35 -8.12 2.25 -2.06
CA ASP A 35 -7.44 2.32 -3.34
C ASP A 35 -8.06 3.45 -4.19
N VAL A 36 -7.20 4.24 -4.84
CA VAL A 36 -7.64 5.26 -5.78
C VAL A 36 -7.78 4.61 -7.15
N TYR A 37 -9.00 4.58 -7.67
CA TYR A 37 -9.27 4.12 -9.04
C TYR A 37 -9.42 5.32 -9.96
N PHE A 38 -8.61 5.36 -11.02
CA PHE A 38 -8.79 6.32 -12.10
C PHE A 38 -9.80 5.75 -13.11
N THR A 39 -10.93 6.44 -13.28
CA THR A 39 -11.86 6.15 -14.37
C THR A 39 -11.49 7.03 -15.57
N PRO A 40 -11.34 6.45 -16.78
CA PRO A 40 -11.16 7.24 -17.99
C PRO A 40 -12.28 8.26 -18.13
N ASN A 41 -11.93 9.51 -18.42
CA ASN A 41 -12.92 10.53 -18.74
C ASN A 41 -13.03 10.68 -20.26
N ASP A 42 -14.20 10.36 -20.81
CA ASP A 42 -14.47 10.43 -22.25
C ASP A 42 -14.72 11.87 -22.74
N ASP A 43 -14.88 12.86 -21.85
CA ASP A 43 -15.14 14.27 -22.22
C ASP A 43 -14.04 14.90 -23.08
N TYR A 44 -12.83 14.33 -23.07
CA TYR A 44 -11.68 14.80 -23.85
C TYR A 44 -11.36 13.92 -25.06
N LEU A 45 -12.14 12.87 -25.33
CA LEU A 45 -11.92 12.02 -26.49
C LEU A 45 -12.35 12.76 -27.76
N THR A 46 -11.41 12.95 -28.68
CA THR A 46 -11.73 13.43 -30.03
C THR A 46 -12.61 12.42 -30.77
N PRO A 47 -13.58 12.86 -31.60
CA PRO A 47 -14.41 11.94 -32.37
C PRO A 47 -13.54 11.02 -33.26
N GLY A 48 -13.50 9.73 -32.92
CA GLY A 48 -12.68 8.72 -33.60
C GLY A 48 -11.58 8.09 -32.75
N GLU A 49 -11.31 8.61 -31.56
CA GLU A 49 -10.38 8.01 -30.60
C GLU A 49 -11.13 7.00 -29.73
N SER A 50 -10.88 5.70 -29.95
CA SER A 50 -11.42 4.66 -29.09
C SER A 50 -10.87 4.84 -27.68
N SER A 51 -11.76 5.05 -26.70
CA SER A 51 -11.42 4.99 -25.27
C SER A 51 -10.56 3.74 -25.03
N PRO A 52 -9.44 3.82 -24.29
CA PRO A 52 -8.62 2.65 -24.01
C PRO A 52 -9.48 1.68 -23.22
N ALA A 53 -10.09 0.73 -23.93
CA ALA A 53 -10.87 -0.34 -23.34
C ALA A 53 -9.99 -0.93 -22.23
N ASN A 54 -10.58 -1.11 -21.05
CA ASN A 54 -10.02 -1.75 -19.87
C ASN A 54 -9.39 -3.12 -20.21
N GLY A 55 -8.26 -3.12 -20.90
CA GLY A 55 -7.33 -4.22 -20.98
C GLY A 55 -6.61 -4.13 -19.66
N GLY A 56 -7.10 -4.89 -18.67
CA GLY A 56 -6.40 -5.09 -17.41
C GLY A 56 -4.95 -5.39 -17.75
N THR A 57 -4.09 -4.40 -17.55
CA THR A 57 -2.66 -4.62 -17.62
C THR A 57 -2.38 -5.38 -16.33
N SER A 58 -2.48 -6.70 -16.42
CA SER A 58 -1.72 -7.57 -15.53
C SER A 58 -0.34 -6.93 -15.44
N PRO A 59 0.17 -6.60 -14.23
CA PRO A 59 1.52 -6.07 -14.12
C PRO A 59 2.43 -7.00 -14.93
N PRO A 60 3.39 -6.48 -15.70
CA PRO A 60 4.34 -7.34 -16.39
C PRO A 60 4.88 -8.27 -15.31
N ALA A 61 4.71 -9.58 -15.51
CA ALA A 61 5.21 -10.57 -14.57
C ALA A 61 6.63 -10.13 -14.25
N ALA A 62 6.90 -9.78 -12.98
CA ALA A 62 8.20 -9.32 -12.56
C ALA A 62 9.18 -10.37 -13.07
N GLU A 63 9.97 -10.01 -14.09
CA GLU A 63 11.01 -10.88 -14.58
C GLU A 63 11.84 -11.22 -13.35
N PRO A 64 11.98 -12.52 -13.00
CA PRO A 64 12.86 -12.87 -11.89
C PRO A 64 14.23 -12.26 -12.22
N PRO A 65 14.91 -11.62 -11.26
CA PRO A 65 16.17 -10.99 -11.52
C PRO A 65 17.08 -12.05 -12.14
N ASP A 66 17.54 -11.74 -13.35
CA ASP A 66 18.52 -12.51 -14.09
C ASP A 66 19.69 -12.76 -13.13
N THR A 67 19.71 -13.95 -12.53
CA THR A 67 20.75 -14.36 -11.62
C THR A 67 21.95 -14.59 -12.51
N ARG A 68 22.68 -13.50 -12.80
CA ARG A 68 24.03 -13.60 -13.33
C ARG A 68 24.77 -14.56 -12.41
N PRO A 69 25.25 -15.73 -12.87
CA PRO A 69 26.18 -16.48 -12.07
C PRO A 69 27.38 -15.56 -11.89
N ALA A 70 27.55 -15.08 -10.66
CA ALA A 70 28.79 -14.49 -10.21
C ALA A 70 29.88 -15.51 -10.50
N ASP A 71 30.82 -15.12 -11.36
CA ASP A 71 32.24 -15.33 -11.11
C ASP A 71 32.57 -16.70 -10.50
N GLU A 72 32.56 -17.76 -11.32
CA GLU A 72 33.31 -18.97 -10.95
C GLU A 72 34.78 -18.72 -11.33
N ALA A 73 35.54 -18.30 -10.33
CA ALA A 73 36.99 -18.15 -10.38
C ALA A 73 37.69 -19.48 -10.72
N PRO A 74 38.85 -19.44 -11.41
CA PRO A 74 39.57 -20.64 -11.82
C PRO A 74 40.25 -21.32 -10.61
N PHE A 75 40.21 -22.66 -10.58
CA PHE A 75 41.16 -23.48 -9.83
C PHE A 75 42.06 -24.24 -10.81
#